data_AF-A0A024U474-F1
#
_entry.id   AF-A0A024U474-F1
#
_cell.length_a   1.000
_cell.length_b   1.000
_cell.length_c   1.000
_cell.angle_alpha   90.00
_cell.angle_beta   90.00
_cell.angle_gamma   90.00
#
_symmetry.space_group_name_H-M   'P 1'
#
loop_
_entity.id
_entity.type
_entity.pdbx_description
1 polymer ?
#
loop_
_entity_poly.entity_id
_entity_poly.type
_entity_poly.pdbx_seq_one_letter_code
_entity_poly.pdbx_strand_id
1 'polypeptide(L)'
;MVLNIAAMITRFEDLRASDQAFLEQCLQDFAATIDQHKEVVDTANPVFDKAWQDSGDEGIRTLTNFTRREFDALWSMVEVPLKARWHGGRGAKPSTSPKDALLMTMAALKPHDSWEKHALDSNFRAPTFQKLNMRVIQVASPVFYDSLVKMPSMAQLAARGARFANHPYALYATDVKFQPCERPGGRHGEAKPFFSAVK
;
A
#
# COMPACT_ATOMS: atom_id res chain seq x y z
N MET A 1 -17.46 23.74 -23.27
CA MET A 1 -16.79 22.43 -23.42
C MET A 1 -17.62 21.42 -22.62
N VAL A 2 -18.35 20.53 -23.30
CA VAL A 2 -19.27 19.58 -22.63
C VAL A 2 -18.50 18.29 -22.36
N LEU A 3 -18.41 17.90 -21.09
CA LEU A 3 -17.81 16.64 -20.67
C LEU A 3 -18.74 15.49 -21.08
N ASN A 4 -18.29 14.64 -22.01
CA ASN A 4 -19.02 13.45 -22.42
C ASN A 4 -18.76 12.32 -21.42
N ILE A 5 -19.59 12.27 -20.39
CA ILE A 5 -19.51 11.29 -19.29
C ILE A 5 -19.65 9.85 -19.81
N ALA A 6 -20.48 9.61 -20.82
CA ALA A 6 -20.67 8.29 -21.40
C ALA A 6 -19.37 7.76 -22.05
N ALA A 7 -18.70 8.59 -22.85
CA ALA A 7 -17.42 8.24 -23.45
C ALA A 7 -16.31 7.99 -22.41
N MET A 8 -16.39 8.63 -21.25
CA MET A 8 -15.45 8.44 -20.15
C MET A 8 -15.69 7.10 -19.43
N ILE A 9 -16.95 6.75 -19.18
CA ILE A 9 -17.34 5.47 -18.58
C ILE A 9 -16.91 4.31 -19.47
N THR A 10 -17.20 4.38 -20.78
CA THR A 10 -16.78 3.33 -21.73
C THR A 10 -15.27 3.13 -21.72
N ARG A 11 -14.48 4.22 -21.67
CA ARG A 11 -13.01 4.11 -21.56
C ARG A 11 -12.56 3.44 -20.27
N PHE A 12 -13.24 3.69 -19.15
CA PHE A 12 -12.91 3.02 -17.89
C PHE A 12 -13.30 1.53 -17.90
N GLU A 13 -14.40 1.19 -18.56
CA GLU A 13 -14.82 -0.20 -18.75
C GLU A 13 -13.86 -0.96 -19.67
N ASP A 14 -13.43 -0.35 -20.77
CA ASP A 14 -12.45 -0.90 -21.70
C ASP A 14 -11.08 -1.10 -21.03
N LEU A 15 -10.65 -0.13 -20.22
CA LEU A 15 -9.40 -0.23 -19.46
C LEU A 15 -9.48 -1.38 -18.45
N ARG A 16 -10.59 -1.48 -17.72
CA ARG A 16 -10.83 -2.57 -16.76
C ARG A 16 -10.84 -3.95 -17.43
N ALA A 17 -11.46 -4.06 -18.60
CA ALA A 17 -11.49 -5.32 -19.36
C ALA A 17 -10.08 -5.71 -19.85
N SER A 18 -9.32 -4.73 -20.32
CA SER A 18 -7.90 -4.92 -20.71
C SER A 18 -7.05 -5.38 -19.54
N ASP A 19 -7.19 -4.73 -18.38
CA ASP A 19 -6.44 -5.07 -17.17
C ASP A 19 -6.80 -6.48 -16.69
N GLN A 20 -8.07 -6.85 -16.73
CA GLN A 20 -8.51 -8.20 -16.36
C GLN A 20 -7.95 -9.27 -17.30
N ALA A 21 -7.96 -9.04 -18.62
CA ALA A 21 -7.38 -9.96 -19.59
C ALA A 21 -5.86 -10.12 -19.39
N PHE A 22 -5.16 -9.02 -19.08
CA PHE A 22 -3.74 -9.04 -18.76
C PHE A 22 -3.45 -9.87 -17.50
N LEU A 23 -4.26 -9.70 -16.44
CA LEU A 23 -4.12 -10.46 -15.19
C LEU A 23 -4.36 -11.96 -15.38
N GLU A 24 -5.38 -12.34 -16.15
CA GLU A 24 -5.66 -13.74 -16.46
C GLU A 24 -4.50 -14.39 -17.22
N GLN A 25 -3.91 -13.67 -18.19
CA GLN A 25 -2.72 -14.13 -18.91
C GLN A 25 -1.53 -14.32 -17.97
N CYS A 26 -1.26 -13.34 -17.11
CA CYS A 26 -0.16 -13.46 -16.15
C CYS A 26 -0.37 -14.59 -15.14
N LEU A 27 -1.60 -14.80 -14.66
CA LEU A 27 -1.91 -15.91 -13.76
C LEU A 27 -1.64 -17.27 -14.41
N GLN A 28 -1.93 -17.41 -15.71
CA GLN A 28 -1.62 -18.63 -16.46
C GLN A 28 -0.12 -18.83 -16.65
N ASP A 29 0.60 -17.78 -17.03
CA ASP A 29 2.04 -17.84 -17.32
C ASP A 29 2.89 -18.13 -16.06
N PHE A 30 2.42 -17.67 -14.89
CA PHE A 30 3.14 -17.84 -13.61
C PHE A 30 2.52 -18.86 -12.66
N ALA A 31 1.44 -19.55 -13.06
CA ALA A 31 0.75 -20.56 -12.23
C ALA A 31 1.71 -21.63 -11.67
N ALA A 32 2.65 -22.12 -12.49
CA ALA A 32 3.59 -23.18 -12.10
C ALA A 32 4.66 -22.71 -11.10
N THR A 33 4.95 -21.40 -11.05
CA THR A 33 5.94 -20.80 -10.13
C THR A 33 5.33 -20.55 -8.75
N ILE A 34 4.01 -20.33 -8.68
CA ILE A 34 3.26 -20.02 -7.44
C ILE A 34 3.23 -21.22 -6.47
N ASP A 35 3.33 -22.45 -6.97
CA ASP A 35 3.30 -23.67 -6.15
C ASP A 35 4.68 -24.10 -5.60
N GLN A 36 5.76 -23.40 -5.94
CA GLN A 36 7.08 -23.66 -5.37
C GLN A 36 7.37 -22.73 -4.18
N HIS A 37 6.63 -22.91 -3.08
CA HIS A 37 7.03 -22.34 -1.79
C HIS A 37 8.27 -23.06 -1.26
N LYS A 38 9.46 -22.61 -1.68
CA LYS A 38 10.72 -22.98 -1.02
C LYS A 38 10.76 -22.30 0.35
N GLU A 39 10.89 -23.11 1.40
CA GLU A 39 11.31 -22.66 2.71
C GLU A 39 12.66 -21.97 2.59
N VAL A 40 12.68 -20.65 2.77
CA VAL A 40 13.92 -19.90 3.02
C VAL A 40 13.77 -19.23 4.37
N VAL A 41 14.38 -19.85 5.36
CA VAL A 41 14.73 -19.22 6.64
C VAL A 41 16.06 -18.52 6.44
N ASP A 42 16.08 -17.20 6.54
CA ASP A 42 16.67 -16.43 7.65
C ASP A 42 17.11 -15.03 7.18
N THR A 43 16.55 -14.00 7.80
CA THR A 43 17.16 -12.68 8.01
C THR A 43 17.59 -11.79 6.81
N ALA A 44 17.44 -12.20 5.55
CA ALA A 44 17.63 -11.32 4.39
C ALA A 44 16.33 -10.56 4.04
N ASN A 45 16.44 -9.37 3.45
CA ASN A 45 15.28 -8.63 2.91
C ASN A 45 15.29 -8.78 1.38
N PRO A 46 15.05 -9.98 0.81
CA PRO A 46 15.34 -10.26 -0.59
C PRO A 46 14.61 -9.36 -1.58
N VAL A 47 13.40 -8.87 -1.25
CA VAL A 47 12.65 -7.96 -2.14
C VAL A 47 13.33 -6.60 -2.16
N PHE A 48 13.69 -6.10 -0.99
CA PHE A 48 14.40 -4.84 -0.82
C PHE A 48 15.82 -4.88 -1.40
N ASP A 49 16.55 -5.96 -1.16
CA ASP A 49 17.91 -6.18 -1.65
C ASP A 49 17.92 -6.32 -3.18
N LYS A 50 16.92 -6.99 -3.76
CA LYS A 50 16.74 -7.07 -5.21
C LYS A 50 16.43 -5.72 -5.84
N ALA A 51 15.48 -4.96 -5.28
CA ALA A 51 15.16 -3.62 -5.78
C ALA A 51 16.37 -2.69 -5.74
N TRP A 52 17.22 -2.85 -4.72
CA TRP A 52 18.50 -2.15 -4.62
C TRP A 52 19.53 -2.63 -5.65
N GLN A 53 19.67 -3.94 -5.86
CA GLN A 53 20.63 -4.50 -6.82
C GLN A 53 20.28 -4.14 -8.26
N ASP A 54 18.99 -4.14 -8.61
CA ASP A 54 18.52 -3.91 -9.97
C ASP A 54 18.62 -2.43 -10.39
N SER A 55 18.45 -1.48 -9.45
CA SER A 55 18.33 -0.05 -9.79
C SER A 55 18.82 0.93 -8.71
N GLY A 56 19.53 0.46 -7.68
CA GLY A 56 20.07 1.31 -6.61
C GLY A 56 18.98 2.11 -5.87
N ASP A 57 19.29 3.38 -5.56
CA ASP A 57 18.35 4.30 -4.90
C ASP A 57 17.07 4.52 -5.74
N GLU A 58 17.19 4.43 -7.06
CA GLU A 58 16.07 4.61 -7.98
C GLU A 58 15.08 3.45 -7.95
N GLY A 59 15.51 2.23 -7.58
CA GLY A 59 14.61 1.09 -7.44
C GLY A 59 13.58 1.32 -6.33
N ILE A 60 14.04 1.74 -5.15
CA ILE A 60 13.16 2.03 -4.01
C ILE A 60 12.23 3.22 -4.29
N ARG A 61 12.76 4.26 -4.94
CA ARG A 61 11.98 5.44 -5.35
C ARG A 61 10.93 5.10 -6.39
N THR A 62 11.28 4.27 -7.37
CA THR A 62 10.36 3.78 -8.40
C THR A 62 9.26 2.92 -7.80
N LEU A 63 9.53 2.14 -6.77
CA LEU A 63 8.50 1.35 -6.09
C LEU A 63 7.61 2.17 -5.16
N THR A 64 8.14 3.14 -4.42
CA THR A 64 7.41 3.73 -3.26
C THR A 64 7.26 5.25 -3.27
N ASN A 65 7.88 5.96 -4.22
CA ASN A 65 8.08 7.43 -4.23
C ASN A 65 9.00 7.97 -3.13
N PHE A 66 9.51 7.13 -2.23
CA PHE A 66 10.48 7.53 -1.22
C PHE A 66 11.90 7.23 -1.69
N THR A 67 12.82 8.15 -1.39
CA THR A 67 14.25 7.82 -1.42
C THR A 67 14.53 6.71 -0.40
N ARG A 68 15.64 6.00 -0.59
CA ARG A 68 16.11 5.00 0.36
C ARG A 68 16.18 5.51 1.80
N ARG A 69 16.67 6.74 1.99
CA ARG A 69 16.81 7.35 3.32
C ARG A 69 15.45 7.64 3.97
N GLU A 70 14.49 8.13 3.19
CA GLU A 70 13.13 8.34 3.68
C GLU A 70 12.45 7.01 4.03
N PHE A 71 12.65 5.98 3.20
CA PHE A 71 12.15 4.65 3.50
C PHE A 71 12.75 4.09 4.80
N ASP A 72 14.08 4.19 4.98
CA ASP A 72 14.74 3.71 6.20
C ASP A 72 14.28 4.51 7.44
N ALA A 73 14.00 5.80 7.31
CA ALA A 73 13.41 6.61 8.37
C ALA A 73 12.00 6.11 8.74
N LEU A 74 11.13 5.85 7.76
CA LEU A 74 9.81 5.27 7.99
C LEU A 74 9.91 3.87 8.62
N TRP A 75 10.80 3.02 8.10
CA TRP A 75 11.07 1.70 8.66
C TRP A 75 11.46 1.79 10.14
N SER A 76 12.36 2.70 10.51
CA SER A 76 12.82 2.86 11.89
C SER A 76 11.69 3.19 12.88
N MET A 77 10.64 3.89 12.42
CA MET A 77 9.47 4.21 13.26
C MET A 77 8.65 2.96 13.58
N VAL A 78 8.50 2.05 12.62
CA VAL A 78 7.61 0.89 12.70
C VAL A 78 8.32 -0.44 12.96
N GLU A 79 9.65 -0.47 12.92
CA GLU A 79 10.45 -1.69 13.02
C GLU A 79 10.09 -2.52 14.26
N VAL A 80 10.09 -1.90 15.43
CA VAL A 80 9.81 -2.57 16.71
C VAL A 80 8.38 -3.12 16.76
N PRO A 81 7.32 -2.31 16.57
CA PRO A 81 5.95 -2.83 16.65
C PRO A 81 5.65 -3.83 15.53
N LEU A 82 6.23 -3.65 14.34
CA LEU A 82 6.02 -4.57 13.22
C LEU A 82 6.72 -5.92 13.46
N LYS A 83 7.98 -5.95 13.90
CA LYS A 83 8.67 -7.21 14.28
C LYS A 83 7.95 -7.94 15.41
N ALA A 84 7.51 -7.22 16.44
CA ALA A 84 6.76 -7.80 17.57
C ALA A 84 5.46 -8.47 17.08
N ARG A 85 4.71 -7.79 16.21
CA ARG A 85 3.49 -8.35 15.62
C ARG A 85 3.78 -9.47 14.63
N TRP A 86 4.91 -9.41 13.89
CA TRP A 86 5.27 -10.36 12.83
C TRP A 86 5.54 -11.76 13.39
N HIS A 87 6.28 -11.83 14.50
CA HIS A 87 6.60 -13.07 15.20
C HIS A 87 5.55 -13.46 16.25
N GLY A 88 4.66 -12.54 16.63
CA GLY A 88 3.55 -12.80 17.55
C GLY A 88 2.33 -13.42 16.84
N GLY A 89 2.11 -14.72 17.01
CA GLY A 89 0.91 -15.41 16.55
C GLY A 89 0.97 -16.93 16.68
N ARG A 90 -0.18 -17.60 16.59
CA ARG A 90 -0.25 -19.06 16.40
C ARG A 90 -0.39 -19.34 14.91
N GLY A 91 0.66 -19.81 14.26
CA GLY A 91 0.68 -20.14 12.84
C GLY A 91 2.08 -20.25 12.27
N ALA A 92 2.19 -20.67 11.00
CA ALA A 92 3.45 -20.66 10.28
C ALA A 92 4.02 -19.24 10.24
N LYS A 93 5.33 -19.12 10.51
CA LYS A 93 6.02 -17.83 10.39
C LYS A 93 5.96 -17.39 8.92
N PRO A 94 5.63 -16.11 8.62
CA PRO A 94 5.68 -15.62 7.25
C PRO A 94 7.11 -15.76 6.70
N SER A 95 7.26 -16.27 5.48
CA SER A 95 8.56 -16.33 4.78
C SER A 95 9.09 -14.94 4.43
N THR A 96 8.20 -13.97 4.29
CA THR A 96 8.54 -12.57 4.03
C THR A 96 9.10 -11.88 5.27
N SER A 97 10.19 -11.14 5.11
CA SER A 97 10.71 -10.26 6.15
C SER A 97 9.72 -9.10 6.43
N PRO A 98 9.65 -8.57 7.67
CA PRO A 98 8.75 -7.44 7.94
C PRO A 98 9.15 -6.16 7.17
N LYS A 99 10.43 -6.00 6.80
CA LYS A 99 10.90 -4.85 6.00
C LYS A 99 10.48 -4.96 4.54
N ASP A 100 10.59 -6.15 3.94
CA ASP A 100 10.04 -6.40 2.60
C ASP A 100 8.52 -6.26 2.59
N ALA A 101 7.85 -6.73 3.64
CA ALA A 101 6.41 -6.54 3.78
C ALA A 101 6.03 -5.07 3.79
N LEU A 102 6.78 -4.22 4.50
CA LEU A 102 6.57 -2.76 4.47
C LEU A 102 6.81 -2.18 3.07
N LEU A 103 7.89 -2.58 2.39
CA LEU A 103 8.21 -2.13 1.03
C LEU A 103 7.10 -2.50 0.04
N MET A 104 6.64 -3.75 0.06
CA MET A 104 5.55 -4.23 -0.80
C MET A 104 4.25 -3.49 -0.51
N THR A 105 3.95 -3.17 0.75
CA THR A 105 2.77 -2.36 1.09
C THR A 105 2.87 -0.94 0.56
N MET A 106 4.01 -0.27 0.70
CA MET A 106 4.19 1.05 0.12
C MET A 106 4.11 1.03 -1.41
N ALA A 107 4.63 -0.03 -2.03
CA ALA A 107 4.55 -0.23 -3.48
C ALA A 107 3.11 -0.46 -3.96
N ALA A 108 2.32 -1.27 -3.23
CA ALA A 108 0.91 -1.48 -3.54
C ALA A 108 0.03 -0.24 -3.31
N LEU A 109 0.51 0.74 -2.52
CA LEU A 109 -0.19 2.00 -2.30
C LEU A 109 0.18 3.10 -3.33
N LYS A 110 1.22 2.89 -4.15
CA LYS A 110 1.70 3.90 -5.11
C LYS A 110 0.85 3.95 -6.40
N PRO A 111 0.70 2.90 -7.21
CA PRO A 111 -0.16 2.89 -8.41
C PRO A 111 -1.64 2.66 -8.05
N HIS A 112 -2.55 3.00 -8.97
CA HIS A 112 -3.93 2.49 -8.93
C HIS A 112 -3.98 1.21 -9.75
N ASP A 113 -3.90 0.08 -9.09
CA ASP A 113 -3.96 -1.25 -9.69
C ASP A 113 -4.65 -2.23 -8.72
N SER A 114 -5.12 -3.37 -9.26
CA SER A 114 -5.80 -4.38 -8.45
C SER A 114 -4.85 -5.11 -7.51
N TRP A 115 -5.40 -5.74 -6.47
CA TRP A 115 -4.62 -6.61 -5.59
C TRP A 115 -4.01 -7.79 -6.36
N GLU A 116 -4.67 -8.26 -7.41
CA GLU A 116 -4.17 -9.32 -8.29
C GLU A 116 -2.89 -8.91 -9.00
N LYS A 117 -2.83 -7.67 -9.54
CA LYS A 117 -1.64 -7.18 -10.23
C LYS A 117 -0.44 -7.06 -9.29
N HIS A 118 -0.64 -6.41 -8.15
CA HIS A 118 0.42 -6.24 -7.16
C HIS A 118 0.88 -7.57 -6.55
N ALA A 119 -0.03 -8.52 -6.39
CA ALA A 119 0.32 -9.85 -5.93
C ALA A 119 1.16 -10.59 -6.98
N LEU A 120 0.81 -10.49 -8.26
CA LEU A 120 1.60 -11.05 -9.35
C LEU A 120 3.02 -10.47 -9.37
N ASP A 121 3.15 -9.14 -9.35
CA ASP A 121 4.45 -8.44 -9.34
C ASP A 121 5.34 -8.87 -8.16
N SER A 122 4.70 -9.22 -7.04
CA SER A 122 5.35 -9.65 -5.80
C SER A 122 5.51 -11.18 -5.70
N ASN A 123 5.06 -11.96 -6.68
CA ASN A 123 5.02 -13.43 -6.66
C ASN A 123 4.18 -14.03 -5.51
N PHE A 124 3.02 -13.42 -5.22
CA PHE A 124 2.03 -13.90 -4.26
C PHE A 124 0.71 -14.26 -4.93
N ARG A 125 -0.09 -15.08 -4.25
CA ARG A 125 -1.53 -15.16 -4.52
C ARG A 125 -2.22 -13.93 -3.95
N ALA A 126 -3.16 -13.35 -4.69
CA ALA A 126 -3.86 -12.11 -4.31
C ALA A 126 -4.44 -12.12 -2.87
N PRO A 127 -5.15 -13.18 -2.42
CA PRO A 127 -5.68 -13.21 -1.05
C PRO A 127 -4.58 -13.23 0.03
N THR A 128 -3.44 -13.84 -0.26
CA THR A 128 -2.29 -13.90 0.66
C THR A 128 -1.59 -12.56 0.72
N PHE A 129 -1.37 -11.94 -0.45
CA PHE A 129 -0.79 -10.60 -0.57
C PHE A 129 -1.64 -9.56 0.17
N GLN A 130 -2.96 -9.58 -0.04
CA GLN A 130 -3.88 -8.68 0.64
C GLN A 130 -3.82 -8.84 2.16
N LYS A 131 -3.85 -10.07 2.69
CA LYS A 131 -3.72 -10.32 4.14
C LYS A 131 -2.39 -9.83 4.70
N LEU A 132 -1.31 -10.01 3.94
CA LEU A 132 0.02 -9.52 4.30
C LEU A 132 0.03 -8.00 4.42
N ASN A 133 -0.47 -7.29 3.39
CA ASN A 133 -0.53 -5.83 3.38
C ASN A 133 -1.41 -5.26 4.48
N MET A 134 -2.59 -5.86 4.70
CA MET A 134 -3.48 -5.42 5.77
C MET A 134 -2.86 -5.58 7.16
N ARG A 135 -2.06 -6.64 7.39
CA ARG A 135 -1.31 -6.82 8.65
C ARG A 135 -0.29 -5.71 8.86
N VAL A 136 0.41 -5.28 7.80
CA VAL A 136 1.34 -4.16 7.85
C VAL A 136 0.60 -2.86 8.15
N ILE A 137 -0.45 -2.54 7.40
CA ILE A 137 -1.24 -1.31 7.54
C ILE A 137 -1.80 -1.18 8.97
N GLN A 138 -2.35 -2.25 9.53
CA GLN A 138 -2.90 -2.26 10.89
C GLN A 138 -1.87 -1.90 11.97
N VAL A 139 -0.59 -2.19 11.75
CA VAL A 139 0.49 -1.88 12.70
C VAL A 139 1.12 -0.52 12.41
N ALA A 140 1.42 -0.26 11.14
CA ALA A 140 2.17 0.91 10.72
C ALA A 140 1.34 2.20 10.72
N SER A 141 0.06 2.12 10.35
CA SER A 141 -0.83 3.28 10.25
C SER A 141 -0.92 4.12 11.54
N PRO A 142 -1.20 3.55 12.74
CA PRO A 142 -1.27 4.35 13.97
C PRO A 142 0.08 4.98 14.32
N VAL A 143 1.18 4.25 14.14
CA VAL A 143 2.54 4.76 14.43
C VAL A 143 2.88 5.95 13.54
N PHE A 144 2.60 5.86 12.25
CA PHE A 144 2.82 6.97 11.33
C PHE A 144 1.88 8.15 11.61
N TYR A 145 0.62 7.87 11.93
CA TYR A 145 -0.34 8.92 12.27
C TYR A 145 0.14 9.73 13.48
N ASP A 146 0.48 9.05 14.58
CA ASP A 146 0.91 9.72 15.81
C ASP A 146 2.24 10.48 15.64
N SER A 147 3.15 9.96 14.81
CA SER A 147 4.49 10.54 14.63
C SER A 147 4.54 11.67 13.60
N LEU A 148 3.75 11.57 12.53
CA LEU A 148 3.85 12.45 11.35
C LEU A 148 2.68 13.43 11.23
N VAL A 149 1.50 13.08 11.75
CA VAL A 149 0.32 13.94 11.68
C VAL A 149 0.25 14.81 12.92
N LYS A 150 0.56 16.10 12.75
CA LYS A 150 0.37 17.10 13.80
C LYS A 150 -0.92 17.87 13.53
N MET A 151 -1.86 17.80 14.47
CA MET A 151 -3.08 18.61 14.45
C MET A 151 -2.97 19.74 15.49
N PRO A 152 -2.38 20.90 15.14
CA PRO A 152 -2.31 22.03 16.06
C PRO A 152 -3.70 22.61 16.32
N SER A 153 -3.96 22.99 17.56
CA SER A 153 -5.21 23.69 17.90
C SER A 153 -5.24 25.10 17.30
N MET A 154 -6.44 25.62 17.05
CA MET A 154 -6.62 27.00 16.58
C MET A 154 -5.99 28.01 17.53
N ALA A 155 -5.99 27.76 18.85
CA ALA A 155 -5.34 28.60 19.84
C ALA A 155 -3.81 28.63 19.70
N GLN A 156 -3.18 27.47 19.44
CA GLN A 156 -1.73 27.38 19.20
C GLN A 156 -1.32 28.06 17.89
N LEU A 157 -2.10 27.87 16.82
CA LEU A 157 -1.92 28.60 15.56
C LEU A 157 -2.08 30.11 15.78
N ALA A 158 -3.05 30.49 16.60
CA ALA A 158 -3.34 31.86 16.95
C ALA A 158 -2.23 32.58 17.71
N ALA A 159 -1.63 31.90 18.68
CA ALA A 159 -0.50 32.41 19.45
C ALA A 159 0.79 32.51 18.63
N ARG A 160 0.97 31.62 17.65
CA ARG A 160 2.16 31.59 16.77
C ARG A 160 2.06 32.53 15.56
N GLY A 161 0.97 33.29 15.43
CA GLY A 161 0.71 34.10 14.23
C GLY A 161 0.51 33.28 12.96
N ALA A 162 0.35 31.96 13.07
CA ALA A 162 0.19 31.01 11.98
C ALA A 162 -1.29 30.67 11.71
N ARG A 163 -2.21 31.60 12.04
CA ARG A 163 -3.62 31.42 11.69
C ARG A 163 -3.73 31.43 10.18
N PHE A 164 -4.56 30.55 9.63
CA PHE A 164 -4.95 30.64 8.24
C PHE A 164 -5.59 32.01 7.99
N ALA A 165 -4.86 32.93 7.38
CA ALA A 165 -5.37 34.22 6.98
C ALA A 165 -6.28 34.01 5.76
N ASN A 166 -7.58 33.78 6.00
CA ASN A 166 -8.63 33.68 4.98
C ASN A 166 -8.21 32.98 3.67
N HIS A 167 -8.23 31.65 3.66
CA HIS A 167 -8.14 30.88 2.42
C HIS A 167 -9.52 30.34 2.03
N PRO A 168 -10.14 30.80 0.92
CA PRO A 168 -11.26 30.09 0.27
C PRO A 168 -10.85 28.71 -0.28
N TYR A 169 -9.55 28.41 -0.26
CA TYR A 169 -8.94 27.13 -0.60
C TYR A 169 -8.29 26.55 0.65
N ALA A 170 -9.07 26.22 1.69
CA ALA A 170 -8.60 25.24 2.67
C ALA A 170 -8.03 24.08 1.86
N LEU A 171 -6.70 23.92 1.92
CA LEU A 171 -5.90 23.12 1.01
C LEU A 171 -6.41 21.66 1.08
N TYR A 172 -7.39 21.31 0.25
CA TYR A 172 -7.45 19.96 -0.29
C TYR A 172 -6.05 19.72 -0.80
N ALA A 173 -5.36 18.69 -0.29
CA ALA A 173 -4.04 18.41 -0.79
C ALA A 173 -4.18 18.23 -2.31
N THR A 174 -3.64 19.18 -3.07
CA THR A 174 -3.93 19.33 -4.51
C THR A 174 -3.30 18.21 -5.34
N ASP A 175 -2.55 17.34 -4.67
CA ASP A 175 -1.94 16.13 -5.18
C ASP A 175 -2.40 14.89 -4.39
N VAL A 176 -3.60 14.90 -3.78
CA VAL A 176 -4.22 13.63 -3.36
C VAL A 176 -4.95 13.04 -4.54
N LYS A 177 -4.51 11.88 -4.98
CA LYS A 177 -5.35 11.00 -5.80
C LYS A 177 -6.28 10.28 -4.85
N PHE A 178 -7.58 10.58 -4.92
CA PHE A 178 -8.59 9.72 -4.30
C PHE A 178 -8.60 8.41 -5.06
N GLN A 179 -8.05 7.37 -4.44
CA GLN A 179 -7.94 6.04 -5.02
C GLN A 179 -9.14 5.20 -4.57
N PRO A 180 -9.92 4.61 -5.49
CA PRO A 180 -10.81 3.52 -5.15
C PRO A 180 -9.96 2.39 -4.57
N CYS A 181 -10.12 2.08 -3.29
CA CYS A 181 -9.51 0.89 -2.71
C CYS A 181 -10.44 -0.29 -3.02
N GLU A 182 -9.95 -1.27 -3.78
CA GLU A 182 -10.72 -2.48 -4.05
C GLU A 182 -11.09 -3.15 -2.73
N ARG A 183 -12.37 -3.57 -2.64
CA ARG A 183 -12.92 -4.22 -1.46
C ARG A 183 -12.01 -5.41 -1.08
N PRO A 184 -11.51 -5.47 0.17
CA PRO A 184 -10.85 -6.65 0.69
C PRO A 184 -11.67 -7.91 0.41
N GLY A 185 -11.09 -8.89 -0.29
CA GLY A 185 -11.74 -10.19 -0.50
C GLY A 185 -12.01 -10.86 0.84
N GLY A 186 -13.26 -11.23 1.11
CA GLY A 186 -13.69 -11.77 2.40
C GLY A 186 -15.21 -11.90 2.54
N ARG A 187 -15.67 -12.61 3.59
CA ARG A 187 -17.11 -12.75 3.89
C ARG A 187 -17.70 -11.37 4.20
N HIS A 188 -19.00 -11.17 3.94
CA HIS A 188 -19.67 -9.88 4.13
C HIS A 188 -19.41 -9.23 5.50
N GLY A 189 -19.30 -10.02 6.58
CA GLY A 189 -18.99 -9.53 7.93
C GLY A 189 -17.58 -8.96 8.10
N GLU A 190 -16.58 -9.48 7.38
CA GLU A 190 -15.18 -9.04 7.45
C GLU A 190 -14.95 -7.72 6.70
N ALA A 191 -15.85 -7.39 5.76
CA ALA A 191 -15.77 -6.18 4.95
C ALA A 191 -16.44 -4.96 5.61
N LYS A 192 -17.34 -5.16 6.59
CA LYS A 192 -18.09 -4.08 7.26
C LYS A 192 -17.25 -2.95 7.88
N PRO A 193 -16.09 -3.22 8.52
CA PRO A 193 -15.28 -2.17 9.15
C PRO A 193 -14.71 -1.15 8.16
N PHE A 194 -14.68 -1.48 6.86
CA PHE A 194 -14.09 -0.64 5.81
C PHE A 194 -15.12 0.26 5.12
N PHE A 195 -16.41 0.20 5.51
CA PHE A 195 -17.45 1.09 5.00
C PHE A 195 -17.82 2.13 6.05
N SER A 196 -17.74 3.42 5.70
CA SER A 196 -18.55 4.43 6.36
C SER A 196 -19.99 4.22 5.90
N ALA A 197 -20.85 3.73 6.78
CA ALA A 197 -22.28 3.80 6.52
C ALA A 197 -22.66 5.28 6.52
N VAL A 198 -22.84 5.85 5.34
CA VAL A 198 -23.54 7.14 5.21
C VAL A 198 -24.94 6.89 5.75
N LYS A 199 -25.25 7.52 6.87
CA LYS A 199 -26.63 7.67 7.36
C LYS A 199 -27.31 8.78 6.58
#